data_AF-A0A0C5WTH4-F1
#
_entry.id   AF-A0A0C5WTH4-F1
#
_cell.length_a   1.000
_cell.length_b   1.000
_cell.length_c   1.000
_cell.angle_alpha   90.00
_cell.angle_beta   90.00
_cell.angle_gamma   90.00
#
_symmetry.space_group_name_H-M   'P 1'
#
loop_
_entity.id
_entity.type
_entity.pdbx_description
1 polymer ?
#
loop_
_entity_poly.entity_id
_entity_poly.type
_entity_poly.pdbx_seq_one_letter_code
_entity_poly.pdbx_strand_id
1 'polypeptide(L)' 'MVTVLQLQPVLLSIAPVSVAVMLYAMKRKKLWLMRMSLLGMVLSVFLLFAFQYLDYRYLESCLQQGEVYNPLQNSCIKFN' A
#
# COMPACT_ATOMS: atom_id res chain seq x y z
N MET A 1 -19.87 -0.09 -3.55
CA MET A 1 -18.65 0.73 -3.34
C MET A 1 -17.51 -0.23 -3.05
N VAL A 2 -16.52 -0.33 -3.93
CA VAL A 2 -15.30 -1.12 -3.67
C VAL A 2 -14.52 -0.33 -2.62
N THR A 3 -14.50 -0.82 -1.38
CA THR A 3 -13.79 -0.16 -0.29
C THR A 3 -12.28 -0.31 -0.52
N VAL A 4 -11.55 0.77 -0.31
CA VAL A 4 -10.10 0.89 -0.47
C VAL A 4 -9.33 -0.22 0.28
N LEU A 5 -9.92 -0.71 1.37
CA LEU A 5 -9.45 -1.85 2.18
C LEU A 5 -9.37 -3.18 1.41
N GLN A 6 -10.28 -3.44 0.47
CA GLN A 6 -10.24 -4.64 -0.39
C GLN A 6 -9.14 -4.56 -1.44
N LEU A 7 -8.70 -3.34 -1.78
CA LEU A 7 -7.64 -3.09 -2.75
C LEU A 7 -6.25 -3.16 -2.12
N GLN A 8 -6.11 -2.86 -0.82
CA GLN A 8 -4.82 -2.94 -0.09
C GLN A 8 -4.05 -4.25 -0.30
N PRO A 9 -4.62 -5.47 -0.15
CA PRO A 9 -3.87 -6.71 -0.35
C PRO A 9 -3.41 -6.89 -1.81
N VAL A 10 -4.22 -6.43 -2.78
CA VAL A 10 -3.86 -6.45 -4.20
C VAL A 10 -2.73 -5.47 -4.48
N LEU A 11 -2.80 -4.25 -3.93
CA LEU A 11 -1.74 -3.23 -4.05
C LEU A 11 -0.45 -3.66 -3.36
N LEU A 12 -0.53 -4.31 -2.20
CA LEU A 12 0.62 -4.87 -1.48
C LEU A 12 1.28 -6.02 -2.26
N SER A 13 0.52 -6.79 -3.04
CA SER A 13 1.05 -7.87 -3.88
C SER A 13 1.88 -7.39 -5.08
N ILE A 14 1.75 -6.11 -5.47
CA ILE A 14 2.54 -5.51 -6.56
C ILE A 14 4.03 -5.50 -6.22
N ALA A 15 4.38 -5.29 -4.95
CA ALA A 15 5.77 -5.28 -4.49
C ALA A 15 6.48 -6.63 -4.71
N PRO A 16 6.02 -7.78 -4.16
CA PRO A 16 6.67 -9.07 -4.39
C PRO A 16 6.61 -9.52 -5.86
N VAL A 17 5.54 -9.18 -6.59
CA VAL A 17 5.44 -9.44 -8.04
C VAL A 17 6.52 -8.66 -8.81
N SER A 18 6.73 -7.38 -8.48
CA SER A 18 7.75 -6.55 -9.12
C SER A 18 9.17 -7.07 -8.87
N VAL A 19 9.45 -7.58 -7.66
CA VAL A 19 10.74 -8.21 -7.31
C VAL A 19 10.94 -9.50 -8.12
N ALA A 20 9.91 -10.34 -8.23
CA ALA A 20 9.97 -11.56 -9.03
C ALA A 20 10.25 -11.27 -10.52
N VAL A 21 9.56 -10.26 -11.08
CA VAL A 21 9.79 -9.81 -12.46
C VAL A 21 11.19 -9.25 -12.64
N MET A 22 11.72 -8.51 -11.65
CA MET A 22 13.08 -7.97 -11.71
C MET A 22 14.15 -9.08 -11.69
N LEU A 23 14.01 -10.07 -10.81
CA LEU A 23 14.90 -11.25 -10.76
C LEU A 23 14.85 -12.04 -12.08
N TYR A 24 13.67 -12.20 -12.67
CA TYR A 24 13.51 -12.83 -13.98
C TYR A 24 14.17 -12.01 -15.11
N ALA A 25 13.99 -10.69 -15.09
CA ALA A 25 14.57 -9.77 -16.08
C ALA A 25 16.11 -9.76 -16.01
N MET A 26 16.69 -9.83 -14.80
CA MET A 26 18.13 -10.01 -14.58
C MET A 26 18.64 -11.30 -15.20
N LYS A 27 17.95 -12.42 -14.96
CA LYS A 27 18.34 -13.72 -15.54
C LYS A 27 18.31 -13.71 -17.08
N ARG A 28 17.35 -13.00 -17.68
CA ARG A 28 17.18 -12.89 -19.15
C ARG A 28 17.99 -11.75 -19.79
N LYS A 29 18.76 -10.95 -19.02
CA LYS A 29 19.46 -9.73 -19.48
C LYS A 29 18.58 -8.77 -20.30
N LYS A 30 17.27 -8.73 -20.04
CA LYS A 30 16.33 -7.84 -20.76
C LYS A 30 16.23 -6.48 -20.06
N LEU A 31 17.05 -5.53 -20.50
CA LEU A 31 17.10 -4.15 -19.96
C LEU A 31 15.73 -3.43 -19.95
N TRP A 32 14.87 -3.69 -20.93
CA TRP A 32 13.54 -3.07 -21.00
C TRP A 32 12.62 -3.51 -19.85
N LEU A 33 12.62 -4.80 -19.52
CA LEU A 33 11.84 -5.34 -18.41
C LEU A 33 12.34 -4.83 -17.05
N MET A 34 13.66 -4.60 -16.89
CA MET A 34 14.20 -3.96 -15.69
C MET A 34 13.69 -2.52 -15.52
N ARG A 35 13.65 -1.74 -16.60
CA ARG A 35 13.13 -0.36 -16.54
C ARG A 35 11.66 -0.33 -16.13
N MET A 36 10.86 -1.25 -16.66
CA MET A 36 9.45 -1.38 -16.29
C MET A 36 9.26 -1.83 -14.83
N SER A 37 10.08 -2.76 -14.32
CA SER A 37 9.98 -3.16 -12.90
C SER A 37 10.41 -2.05 -11.96
N LEU A 38 11.44 -1.26 -12.33
CA LEU A 38 11.86 -0.07 -11.57
C LEU A 38 10.75 0.97 -11.47
N LEU A 39 10.07 1.27 -12.58
CA LEU A 39 8.90 2.16 -12.57
C LEU A 39 7.79 1.60 -11.68
N GLY A 40 7.52 0.30 -11.74
CA GLY A 40 6.55 -0.36 -10.87
C GLY A 40 6.90 -0.27 -9.38
N MET A 41 8.19 -0.41 -9.02
CA MET A 41 8.65 -0.24 -7.64
C MET A 41 8.46 1.20 -7.15
N VAL A 42 8.84 2.19 -7.94
CA VAL A 42 8.65 3.61 -7.59
C VAL A 42 7.17 3.91 -7.37
N LEU A 43 6.30 3.44 -8.28
CA LEU A 43 4.86 3.63 -8.15
C LEU A 43 4.30 2.97 -6.87
N SER A 44 4.80 1.78 -6.54
CA SER A 44 4.43 1.06 -5.32
C SER A 44 4.79 1.85 -4.06
N VAL A 45 5.96 2.48 -4.03
CA VAL A 45 6.39 3.33 -2.91
C VAL A 45 5.47 4.54 -2.75
N PHE A 46 5.12 5.22 -3.85
CA PHE A 46 4.18 6.35 -3.80
C PHE A 46 2.81 5.93 -3.27
N LEU A 47 2.31 4.77 -3.69
CA LEU A 47 1.05 4.22 -3.21
C LEU A 47 1.11 3.89 -1.72
N LEU A 48 2.20 3.29 -1.24
CA LEU A 48 2.41 3.03 0.19
C LEU A 48 2.37 4.33 1.01
N PHE A 49 3.07 5.38 0.56
CA PHE A 49 3.02 6.69 1.22
C PHE A 49 1.61 7.27 1.26
N ALA A 50 0.85 7.19 0.17
CA ALA A 50 -0.51 7.71 0.10
C ALA A 50 -1.45 6.95 1.07
N PHE A 51 -1.36 5.61 1.09
CA PHE A 51 -2.15 4.81 2.03
C PHE A 51 -1.78 5.10 3.47
N GLN A 52 -0.49 5.15 3.77
CA GLN A 52 -0.03 5.42 5.13
C GLN A 52 -0.42 6.82 5.60
N TYR A 53 -0.43 7.82 4.72
CA TYR A 53 -0.90 9.16 5.03
C TYR A 53 -2.41 9.19 5.32
N LEU A 54 -3.21 8.46 4.52
CA LEU A 54 -4.65 8.33 4.76
C LEU A 54 -4.92 7.66 6.12
N ASP A 55 -4.27 6.54 6.40
CA ASP A 55 -4.36 5.85 7.69
C ASP A 55 -3.99 6.77 8.86
N TYR A 56 -2.92 7.56 8.72
CA TYR A 56 -2.50 8.50 9.75
C TYR A 56 -3.54 9.61 9.99
N ARG A 57 -4.14 10.13 8.92
CA ARG A 57 -5.25 11.11 9.00
C ARG A 57 -6.47 10.54 9.69
N TYR A 58 -6.84 9.29 9.40
CA TYR A 58 -7.96 8.62 10.08
C TYR A 58 -7.67 8.41 11.56
N LEU A 59 -6.46 7.95 11.89
CA LEU A 59 -6.01 7.80 13.28
C LEU A 59 -6.03 9.14 14.03
N GLU A 60 -5.51 10.20 13.43
CA GLU A 60 -5.53 11.56 14.02
C GLU A 60 -6.98 12.03 14.27
N SER A 61 -7.88 11.81 13.31
CA SER A 61 -9.29 12.20 13.46
C SER A 61 -10.01 11.42 14.57
N CYS A 62 -9.72 10.12 14.74
CA CYS A 62 -10.27 9.33 15.85
C CYS A 62 -9.70 9.78 17.19
N LEU A 63 -8.39 10.05 17.26
CA LEU A 63 -7.74 10.53 18.48
C LEU A 63 -8.26 11.91 18.91
N GLN A 64 -8.51 12.82 17.97
CA GLN A 64 -9.15 14.12 18.26
C GLN A 64 -10.56 13.96 18.84
N GLN A 65 -11.25 12.86 18.51
CA GLN A 65 -12.57 12.53 19.06
C GLN A 65 -12.49 11.74 20.38
N GLY A 66 -11.28 11.44 20.88
CA GLY A 66 -11.06 10.62 22.07
C GLY A 66 -11.35 9.13 21.86
N GLU A 67 -11.43 8.69 20.60
CA GLU A 67 -11.75 7.32 20.19
C GLU A 67 -10.50 6.57 19.74
N VAL A 68 -10.50 5.25 19.87
CA VAL A 68 -9.38 4.42 19.41
C VAL A 68 -9.63 3.89 18.02
N TYR A 69 -8.66 4.14 17.14
CA TYR A 69 -8.70 3.67 15.76
C TYR A 69 -8.50 2.16 15.68
N ASN A 70 -9.43 1.46 15.03
CA ASN A 70 -9.29 0.05 14.67
C ASN A 70 -8.89 -0.09 13.19
N PRO A 71 -7.63 -0.42 12.88
CA PRO A 71 -7.12 -0.49 11.52
C PRO A 71 -7.73 -1.63 10.69
N LEU A 72 -8.32 -2.66 11.33
CA LEU A 72 -8.96 -3.77 10.61
C LEU A 72 -10.35 -3.43 10.06
N GLN A 73 -11.04 -2.50 10.72
CA GLN A 73 -12.40 -2.07 10.35
C GLN A 73 -12.42 -0.62 9.84
N ASN A 74 -11.28 0.07 9.83
CA ASN A 74 -11.13 1.46 9.45
C ASN A 74 -12.13 2.38 10.19
N SER A 75 -12.42 2.03 11.45
CA SER A 75 -13.45 2.66 12.28
C SER A 75 -12.85 3.20 13.58
N CYS A 76 -13.42 4.30 14.07
CA CYS A 76 -13.15 4.79 15.41
C CYS A 76 -14.03 4.03 16.40
N ILE A 77 -13.43 3.48 17.45
CA ILE A 77 -14.12 2.78 18.53
C ILE A 77 -14.16 3.72 19.73
N LYS A 78 -15.37 4.10 20.16
CA LYS A 78 -15.56 4.78 21.45
C LYS A 78 -15.19 3.84 22.59
N PHE A 79 -14.30 4.29 23.47
CA PHE A 79 -14.17 3.71 24.81
C PHE A 79 -15.42 4.09 25.60
N ASN A 80 -16.34 3.14 25.78
CA ASN A 80 -17.45 3.26 26.71
C ASN A 80 -17.09 2.58 28.04
#